data_AF-A0A2C1KT33-F1
#
_entry.id   AF-A0A2C1KT33-F1
#
_cell.length_a   1.000
_cell.length_b   1.000
_cell.length_c   1.000
_cell.angle_alpha   90.00
_cell.angle_beta   90.00
_cell.angle_gamma   90.00
#
_symmetry.space_group_name_H-M   'P 1'
#
loop_
_entity.id
_entity.type
_entity.pdbx_description
1 polymer ?
#
loop_
_entity_poly.entity_id
_entity_poly.type
_entity_poly.pdbx_seq_one_letter_code
_entity_poly.pdbx_strand_id
1 'polypeptide(L)'
;MDEMVLDYKIALEDAKRRYELASDDKQDSETRSDKEIIKDMITDIEYAIEWMETGRRPGNKRGIERRAAYQRERAFDPLVMQKYFRSADDLDYEWDKSDKEQLISVWEQERIEDALSVLTKKEREIYLMSRGYCIRYKDIANYLGVSVSTVKTNIKRSEKKISQRIRESLFCLCS
;
A
#
# COMPACT_ATOMS: atom_id res chain seq x y z
N MET A 1 28.65 -9.27 -15.18
CA MET A 1 27.56 -10.19 -14.81
C MET A 1 28.10 -11.60 -14.71
N ASP A 2 28.83 -12.08 -15.74
CA ASP A 2 29.51 -13.38 -15.71
C ASP A 2 30.52 -13.57 -14.56
N GLU A 3 31.28 -12.52 -14.23
CA GLU A 3 32.21 -12.53 -13.09
C GLU A 3 31.49 -12.75 -11.75
N MET A 4 30.34 -12.11 -11.55
CA MET A 4 29.55 -12.26 -10.32
C MET A 4 28.88 -13.63 -10.21
N VAL A 5 28.46 -14.22 -11.33
CA VAL A 5 27.93 -15.59 -11.36
C VAL A 5 29.04 -16.59 -11.04
N LEU A 6 30.27 -16.35 -11.51
CA LEU A 6 31.42 -17.19 -11.21
C LEU A 6 31.74 -17.16 -9.70
N ASP A 7 31.78 -15.98 -9.09
CA ASP A 7 32.02 -15.82 -7.65
C ASP A 7 30.97 -16.57 -6.80
N TYR A 8 29.69 -16.49 -7.19
CA TYR A 8 28.62 -17.20 -6.50
C TYR A 8 28.73 -18.72 -6.64
N LYS A 9 29.22 -19.22 -7.79
CA LYS A 9 29.49 -20.65 -7.98
C LYS A 9 30.64 -21.14 -7.10
N ILE A 10 31.70 -20.33 -6.96
CA ILE A 10 32.81 -20.64 -6.04
C ILE A 10 32.29 -20.65 -4.59
N ALA A 11 31.50 -19.65 -4.19
CA ALA A 11 30.89 -19.60 -2.87
C ALA A 11 29.94 -20.79 -2.60
N LEU A 12 29.23 -21.25 -3.63
CA LEU A 12 28.37 -22.45 -3.55
C LEU A 12 29.19 -23.72 -3.30
N GLU A 13 30.31 -23.90 -4.01
CA GLU A 13 31.21 -25.03 -3.78
C GLU A 13 31.80 -25.01 -2.37
N ASP A 14 32.24 -23.84 -1.89
CA ASP A 14 32.75 -23.70 -0.53
C ASP A 14 31.68 -23.96 0.53
N ALA A 15 30.45 -23.49 0.32
CA ALA A 15 29.32 -23.78 1.21
C ALA A 15 28.99 -25.29 1.25
N LYS A 16 29.03 -25.97 0.09
CA LYS A 16 28.85 -27.43 0.00
C LYS A 16 29.96 -28.19 0.72
N ARG A 17 31.22 -27.77 0.57
CA ARG A 17 32.35 -28.36 1.32
C ARG A 17 32.17 -28.19 2.83
N ARG A 18 31.75 -27.02 3.29
CA ARG A 18 31.46 -26.76 4.71
C ARG A 18 30.30 -27.59 5.24
N TYR A 19 29.27 -27.80 4.42
CA TYR A 19 28.13 -28.67 4.76
C TYR A 19 28.56 -30.12 5.00
N GLU A 20 29.52 -30.63 4.22
CA GLU A 20 30.07 -31.98 4.39
C GLU A 20 30.92 -32.11 5.65
N LEU A 21 31.66 -31.05 6.02
CA LEU A 21 32.53 -31.01 7.21
C LEU A 21 31.77 -30.68 8.51
N ALA A 22 30.56 -30.13 8.42
CA ALA A 22 29.77 -29.75 9.57
C ALA A 22 29.23 -30.99 10.32
N SER A 23 29.47 -31.03 11.64
CA SER A 23 28.82 -31.97 12.55
C SER A 23 27.36 -31.55 12.78
N ASP A 24 26.48 -32.54 12.95
CA ASP A 24 25.05 -32.30 13.20
C ASP A 24 24.75 -32.26 14.70
N ASP A 25 25.61 -31.60 15.45
CA ASP A 25 25.51 -31.52 16.91
C ASP A 25 24.59 -30.36 17.30
N LYS A 26 23.39 -30.70 17.78
CA LYS A 26 22.48 -29.73 18.39
C LYS A 26 22.88 -29.51 19.84
N GLN A 27 23.39 -28.33 20.14
CA GLN A 27 23.81 -27.98 21.50
C GLN A 27 22.60 -27.81 22.45
N ASP A 28 21.45 -27.35 21.93
CA ASP A 28 20.15 -27.26 22.61
C ASP A 28 19.00 -27.58 21.65
N SER A 29 17.82 -28.00 22.14
CA SER A 29 16.68 -28.39 21.29
C SER A 29 16.08 -27.24 20.47
N GLU A 30 16.33 -26.00 20.88
CA GLU A 30 15.87 -24.77 20.21
C GLU A 30 16.92 -24.18 19.25
N THR A 31 18.18 -24.62 19.33
CA THR A 31 19.28 -24.08 18.52
C THR A 31 19.38 -24.81 17.19
N ARG A 32 19.38 -24.06 16.08
CA ARG A 32 19.59 -24.63 14.74
C ARG A 32 20.98 -25.24 14.63
N SER A 33 21.06 -26.42 14.04
CA SER A 33 22.34 -27.07 13.74
C SER A 33 23.11 -26.25 12.70
N ASP A 34 24.44 -26.21 12.79
CA ASP A 34 25.29 -25.57 11.78
C ASP A 34 25.00 -26.12 10.38
N LYS A 35 24.65 -27.41 10.32
CA LYS A 35 24.27 -28.09 9.08
C LYS A 35 22.95 -27.56 8.50
N GLU A 36 21.97 -27.21 9.33
CA GLU A 36 20.72 -26.58 8.90
C GLU A 36 20.97 -25.17 8.37
N ILE A 37 21.81 -24.38 9.05
CA ILE A 37 22.16 -23.03 8.63
C ILE A 37 22.89 -23.05 7.28
N ILE A 38 23.88 -23.92 7.12
CA ILE A 38 24.64 -24.03 5.87
C ILE A 38 23.73 -24.51 4.73
N LYS A 39 22.77 -25.39 5.02
CA LYS A 39 21.78 -25.83 4.03
C LYS A 39 20.90 -24.67 3.54
N ASP A 40 20.40 -23.84 4.44
CA ASP A 40 19.63 -22.64 4.09
C ASP A 40 20.48 -21.69 3.22
N MET A 41 21.75 -21.48 3.58
CA MET A 41 22.69 -20.68 2.79
C MET A 41 22.90 -21.25 1.38
N ILE A 42 23.02 -22.57 1.23
CA ILE A 42 23.14 -23.22 -0.09
C ILE A 42 21.89 -22.93 -0.92
N THR A 43 20.69 -23.07 -0.34
CA THR A 43 19.45 -22.81 -1.08
C THR A 43 19.31 -21.35 -1.51
N ASP A 44 19.76 -20.40 -0.70
CA ASP A 44 19.75 -18.98 -1.04
C ASP A 44 20.73 -18.66 -2.19
N ILE A 45 21.93 -19.25 -2.17
CA ILE A 45 22.93 -19.06 -3.22
C ILE A 45 22.44 -19.70 -4.54
N GLU A 46 21.87 -20.91 -4.50
CA GLU A 46 21.30 -21.56 -5.68
C GLU A 46 20.14 -20.73 -6.27
N TYR A 47 19.28 -20.17 -5.41
CA TYR A 47 18.21 -19.27 -5.83
C TYR A 47 18.73 -17.99 -6.50
N ALA A 48 19.80 -17.40 -5.96
CA ALA A 48 20.42 -16.21 -6.54
C ALA A 48 21.08 -16.52 -7.90
N ILE A 49 21.77 -17.66 -8.03
CA ILE A 49 22.37 -18.10 -9.30
C ILE A 49 21.29 -18.30 -10.36
N GLU A 50 20.18 -18.99 -10.03
CA GLU A 50 19.09 -19.21 -11.00
C GLU A 50 18.48 -17.89 -11.47
N TRP A 51 18.35 -16.89 -10.60
CA TRP A 51 17.95 -15.53 -10.99
C TRP A 51 18.92 -14.87 -11.96
N MET A 52 20.23 -14.95 -11.68
CA MET A 52 21.26 -14.29 -12.50
C MET A 52 21.43 -14.97 -13.87
N GLU A 53 21.31 -16.29 -13.93
CA GLU A 53 21.45 -17.05 -15.18
C GLU A 53 20.20 -16.99 -16.06
N THR A 54 19.00 -17.06 -15.45
CA THR A 54 17.75 -17.12 -16.21
C THR A 54 17.07 -15.76 -16.37
N GLY A 55 17.41 -14.78 -15.53
CA GLY A 55 16.71 -13.50 -15.42
C GLY A 55 15.25 -13.63 -15.00
N ARG A 56 14.84 -14.79 -14.48
CA ARG A 56 13.45 -15.13 -14.14
C ARG A 56 13.36 -15.67 -12.72
N ARG A 57 12.17 -15.57 -12.12
CA ARG A 57 11.94 -16.12 -10.79
C ARG A 57 12.15 -17.64 -10.78
N PRO A 58 13.08 -18.14 -9.94
CA PRO A 58 13.31 -19.56 -9.75
C PRO A 58 12.04 -20.33 -9.42
N GLY A 59 11.89 -21.51 -10.02
CA GLY A 59 10.73 -22.38 -9.83
C GLY A 59 9.46 -22.01 -10.63
N ASN A 60 9.40 -20.86 -11.30
CA ASN A 60 8.27 -20.48 -12.13
C ASN A 60 8.50 -20.82 -13.62
N LYS A 61 7.89 -21.90 -14.12
CA LYS A 61 8.02 -22.33 -15.53
C LYS A 61 7.35 -21.38 -16.54
N ARG A 62 6.48 -20.47 -16.09
CA ARG A 62 5.72 -19.53 -16.93
C ARG A 62 5.93 -18.10 -16.44
N GLY A 63 6.27 -17.18 -17.35
CA GLY A 63 6.51 -15.78 -17.02
C GLY A 63 5.22 -14.99 -16.78
N ILE A 64 5.38 -13.77 -16.25
CA ILE A 64 4.26 -12.88 -15.86
C ILE A 64 3.45 -12.37 -17.05
N GLU A 65 4.01 -12.44 -18.25
CA GLU A 65 3.36 -12.11 -19.52
C GLU A 65 2.22 -13.08 -19.86
N ARG A 66 2.27 -14.33 -19.37
CA ARG A 66 1.19 -15.32 -19.55
C ARG A 66 0.19 -15.33 -18.40
N ARG A 67 -0.34 -14.14 -18.04
CA ARG A 67 -1.52 -14.06 -17.16
C ARG A 67 -2.77 -14.48 -17.93
N ALA A 68 -3.54 -15.39 -17.33
CA ALA A 68 -4.83 -15.78 -17.89
C ALA A 68 -5.78 -14.57 -17.95
N ALA A 69 -6.74 -14.56 -18.88
CA ALA A 69 -7.64 -13.43 -19.08
C ALA A 69 -8.36 -12.99 -17.78
N TYR A 70 -8.80 -13.95 -16.97
CA TYR A 70 -9.41 -13.71 -15.65
C TYR A 70 -8.47 -13.12 -14.59
N GLN A 71 -7.14 -13.17 -14.78
CA GLN A 71 -6.16 -12.50 -13.92
C GLN A 71 -5.84 -11.08 -14.42
N ARG A 72 -6.21 -10.75 -15.67
CA ARG A 72 -6.03 -9.42 -16.26
C ARG A 72 -7.26 -8.54 -16.05
N GLU A 73 -8.44 -9.12 -16.10
CA GLU A 73 -9.70 -8.40 -16.05
C GLU A 73 -10.32 -8.50 -14.65
N ARG A 74 -10.67 -7.36 -14.05
CA ARG A 74 -11.56 -7.30 -12.90
C ARG A 74 -12.93 -6.86 -13.39
N ALA A 75 -13.97 -7.64 -13.10
CA ALA A 75 -15.33 -7.20 -13.34
C ALA A 75 -15.60 -5.93 -12.52
N PHE A 76 -16.12 -4.90 -13.18
CA PHE A 76 -16.56 -3.66 -12.56
C PHE A 76 -17.90 -3.25 -13.17
N ASP A 77 -18.71 -2.52 -12.42
CA ASP A 77 -19.97 -1.96 -12.92
C ASP A 77 -19.67 -0.79 -13.88
N PRO A 78 -20.06 -0.88 -15.17
CA PRO A 78 -19.82 0.17 -16.14
C PRO A 78 -20.36 1.54 -15.72
N LEU A 79 -21.50 1.57 -15.03
CA LEU A 79 -22.14 2.82 -14.61
C LEU A 79 -21.35 3.52 -13.51
N VAL A 80 -20.79 2.73 -12.57
CA VAL A 80 -19.93 3.28 -11.51
C VAL A 80 -18.68 3.91 -12.12
N MET A 81 -18.05 3.24 -13.10
CA MET A 81 -16.87 3.77 -13.78
C MET A 81 -17.18 5.05 -14.57
N GLN A 82 -18.32 5.07 -15.27
CA GLN A 82 -18.78 6.25 -16.00
C GLN A 82 -19.00 7.44 -15.06
N LYS A 83 -19.68 7.22 -13.92
CA LYS A 83 -19.93 8.25 -12.91
C LYS A 83 -18.62 8.81 -12.35
N TYR A 84 -17.65 7.95 -12.04
CA TYR A 84 -16.32 8.38 -11.60
C TYR A 84 -15.62 9.24 -12.65
N PHE A 85 -15.59 8.78 -13.90
CA PHE A 85 -14.92 9.47 -14.98
C PHE A 85 -15.50 10.87 -15.24
N ARG A 86 -16.83 10.99 -15.24
CA ARG A 86 -17.56 12.25 -15.47
C ARG A 86 -17.59 13.20 -14.29
N SER A 87 -17.17 12.73 -13.11
CA SER A 87 -17.08 13.55 -11.90
C SER A 87 -15.71 14.17 -11.68
N ALA A 88 -14.68 13.69 -12.37
CA ALA A 88 -13.33 14.18 -12.22
C ALA A 88 -13.18 15.51 -12.99
N ASP A 89 -13.00 16.60 -12.26
CA ASP A 89 -12.93 17.95 -12.87
C ASP A 89 -11.71 18.15 -13.79
N ASP A 90 -10.65 17.35 -13.62
CA ASP A 90 -9.41 17.46 -14.38
C ASP A 90 -9.41 16.66 -15.71
N LEU A 91 -10.53 16.01 -16.05
CA LEU A 91 -10.66 15.13 -17.22
C LEU A 91 -11.64 15.70 -18.25
N ASP A 92 -11.49 16.97 -18.62
CA ASP A 92 -12.25 17.57 -19.72
C ASP A 92 -11.64 17.12 -21.07
N TYR A 93 -12.08 15.98 -21.57
CA TYR A 93 -11.73 15.52 -22.91
C TYR A 93 -12.55 16.29 -23.95
N GLU A 94 -11.90 16.83 -24.99
CA GLU A 94 -12.58 17.62 -26.05
C GLU A 94 -13.73 16.88 -26.74
N TRP A 95 -13.69 15.55 -26.76
CA TRP A 95 -14.71 14.70 -27.37
C TRP A 95 -15.87 14.37 -26.42
N ASP A 96 -15.69 14.53 -25.10
CA ASP A 96 -16.75 14.28 -24.11
C ASP A 96 -17.55 15.57 -23.86
N LYS A 97 -18.69 15.66 -24.54
CA LYS A 97 -19.64 16.79 -24.43
C LYS A 97 -20.79 16.50 -23.47
N SER A 98 -20.70 15.41 -22.70
CA SER A 98 -21.75 15.07 -21.75
C SER A 98 -21.69 15.92 -20.49
N ASP A 99 -22.83 16.09 -19.82
CA ASP A 99 -22.89 16.82 -18.57
C ASP A 99 -22.07 16.10 -17.48
N LYS A 100 -21.36 16.88 -16.65
CA LYS A 100 -20.62 16.34 -15.50
C LYS A 100 -21.59 15.69 -14.52
N GLU A 101 -21.25 14.51 -14.06
CA GLU A 101 -22.04 13.78 -13.08
C GLU A 101 -21.51 14.03 -11.67
N GLN A 102 -22.41 14.34 -10.72
CA GLN A 102 -22.03 14.44 -9.33
C GLN A 102 -21.96 13.04 -8.69
N LEU A 103 -20.80 12.70 -8.12
CA LEU A 103 -20.64 11.45 -7.36
C LEU A 103 -21.55 11.38 -6.13
N ILE A 104 -21.84 12.54 -5.56
CA ILE A 104 -22.48 12.71 -4.26
C ILE A 104 -23.79 13.47 -4.48
N SER A 105 -24.87 12.99 -3.86
CA SER A 105 -26.17 13.67 -3.87
C SER A 105 -26.11 14.99 -3.08
N VAL A 106 -26.97 15.95 -3.42
CA VAL A 106 -27.12 17.20 -2.66
C VAL A 106 -27.33 16.93 -1.16
N TRP A 107 -28.14 15.92 -0.82
CA TRP A 107 -28.38 15.53 0.57
C TRP A 107 -27.11 15.02 1.27
N GLU A 108 -26.28 14.24 0.57
CA GLU A 108 -25.02 13.74 1.12
C GLU A 108 -24.01 14.89 1.30
N GLN A 109 -24.00 15.86 0.39
CA GLN A 109 -23.20 17.07 0.52
C GLN A 109 -23.61 17.89 1.74
N GLU A 110 -24.90 18.07 1.98
CA GLU A 110 -25.42 18.72 3.18
C GLU A 110 -25.05 17.96 4.46
N ARG A 111 -25.12 16.63 4.45
CA ARG A 111 -24.67 15.80 5.58
C ARG A 111 -23.19 15.97 5.90
N ILE A 112 -22.35 16.01 4.86
CA ILE A 112 -20.90 16.24 5.02
C ILE A 112 -20.65 17.64 5.58
N GLU A 113 -21.33 18.66 5.05
CA GLU A 113 -21.17 20.03 5.52
C GLU A 113 -21.64 20.20 6.97
N ASP A 114 -22.77 19.61 7.35
CA ASP A 114 -23.27 19.60 8.72
C ASP A 114 -22.27 18.92 9.67
N ALA A 115 -21.71 17.77 9.28
CA ALA A 115 -20.70 17.08 10.08
C ALA A 115 -19.43 17.92 10.29
N LEU A 116 -19.00 18.67 9.26
CA LEU A 116 -17.81 19.53 9.31
C LEU A 116 -18.04 20.87 10.00
N SER A 117 -19.29 21.34 10.12
CA SER A 117 -19.65 22.64 10.70
C SER A 117 -19.19 22.84 12.16
N VAL A 118 -19.01 21.75 12.91
CA VAL A 118 -18.58 21.76 14.33
C VAL A 118 -17.08 22.04 14.49
N LEU A 119 -16.31 21.90 13.42
CA LEU A 119 -14.87 22.15 13.44
C LEU A 119 -14.55 23.64 13.34
N THR A 120 -13.55 24.08 14.09
CA THR A 120 -12.98 25.42 13.89
C THR A 120 -12.26 25.50 12.54
N LYS A 121 -12.04 26.71 12.00
CA LYS A 121 -11.36 26.89 10.70
C LYS A 121 -10.04 26.11 10.58
N LYS A 122 -9.18 26.18 11.62
CA LYS A 122 -7.90 25.44 11.65
C LYS A 122 -8.09 23.93 11.77
N GLU A 123 -9.06 23.47 12.57
CA GLU A 123 -9.35 22.04 12.68
C GLU A 123 -9.90 21.47 11.37
N ARG A 124 -10.78 22.20 10.70
CA ARG A 124 -11.34 21.83 9.39
C ARG A 124 -10.25 21.78 8.33
N GLU A 125 -9.35 22.76 8.29
CA GLU A 125 -8.22 22.80 7.37
C GLU A 125 -7.31 21.58 7.53
N ILE A 126 -6.85 21.31 8.76
CA ILE A 126 -6.00 20.14 9.06
C ILE A 126 -6.71 18.83 8.73
N TYR A 127 -8.00 18.74 9.04
CA TYR A 127 -8.81 17.55 8.75
C TYR A 127 -8.97 17.32 7.24
N LEU A 128 -9.26 18.37 6.46
CA LEU A 128 -9.36 18.30 5.00
C LEU A 128 -8.02 17.93 4.36
N MET A 129 -6.91 18.53 4.80
CA MET A 129 -5.56 18.15 4.34
C MET A 129 -5.27 16.66 4.54
N SER A 130 -5.68 16.10 5.68
CA SER A 130 -5.44 14.68 5.96
C SER A 130 -6.45 13.72 5.32
N ARG A 131 -7.76 13.99 5.43
CA ARG A 131 -8.82 13.03 5.06
C ARG A 131 -9.45 13.33 3.71
N GLY A 132 -9.48 14.60 3.30
CA GLY A 132 -9.91 14.99 1.95
C GLY A 132 -8.82 14.76 0.93
N TYR A 133 -7.63 15.34 1.17
CA TYR A 133 -6.51 15.29 0.22
C TYR A 133 -5.48 14.18 0.50
N CYS A 134 -5.68 13.37 1.54
CA CYS A 134 -4.81 12.24 1.87
C CYS A 134 -3.32 12.59 2.05
N ILE A 135 -3.01 13.80 2.55
CA ILE A 135 -1.63 14.25 2.77
C ILE A 135 -1.06 13.63 4.05
N ARG A 136 0.23 13.26 4.04
CA ARG A 136 0.93 12.70 5.21
C ARG A 136 1.06 13.74 6.32
N TYR A 137 0.95 13.30 7.58
CA TYR A 137 1.02 14.20 8.75
C TYR A 137 2.30 15.03 8.85
N LYS A 138 3.44 14.48 8.39
CA LYS A 138 4.71 15.20 8.36
C LYS A 138 4.65 16.38 7.39
N ASP A 139 4.03 16.19 6.23
CA ASP A 139 3.93 17.21 5.19
C ASP A 139 2.94 18.31 5.62
N ILE A 140 1.82 17.94 6.24
CA ILE A 140 0.86 18.88 6.86
C ILE A 140 1.54 19.74 7.94
N ALA A 141 2.33 19.09 8.80
CA ALA A 141 3.07 19.76 9.86
C ALA A 141 4.05 20.80 9.30
N ASN A 142 4.75 20.46 8.21
CA ASN A 142 5.64 21.36 7.50
C ASN A 142 4.89 22.53 6.85
N TYR A 143 3.75 22.28 6.19
CA TYR A 143 2.94 23.35 5.56
C TYR A 143 2.42 24.37 6.56
N LEU A 144 2.04 23.91 7.75
CA LEU A 144 1.46 24.77 8.79
C LEU A 144 2.50 25.28 9.80
N GLY A 145 3.77 24.85 9.71
CA GLY A 145 4.82 25.23 10.65
C GLY A 145 4.58 24.73 12.09
N VAL A 146 3.93 23.59 12.25
CA VAL A 146 3.58 23.00 13.57
C VAL A 146 4.24 21.64 13.75
N SER A 147 4.21 21.10 14.98
CA SER A 147 4.69 19.75 15.22
C SER A 147 3.74 18.68 14.65
N VAL A 148 4.27 17.52 14.26
CA VAL A 148 3.46 16.36 13.84
C VAL A 148 2.51 15.91 14.95
N SER A 149 2.92 16.01 16.21
CA SER A 149 2.08 15.69 17.37
C SER A 149 0.87 16.61 17.49
N THR A 150 1.03 17.90 17.14
CA THR A 150 -0.06 18.88 17.07
C THR A 150 -1.08 18.47 16.02
N VAL A 151 -0.62 18.10 14.81
CA VAL A 151 -1.49 17.62 13.72
C VAL A 151 -2.29 16.39 14.16
N LYS A 152 -1.62 15.37 14.72
CA LYS A 152 -2.28 14.15 15.23
C LYS A 152 -3.35 14.46 16.28
N THR A 153 -3.03 15.32 17.24
CA THR A 153 -3.96 15.71 18.31
C THR A 153 -5.16 16.45 17.76
N ASN A 154 -4.95 17.35 16.80
CA ASN A 154 -6.01 18.08 16.13
C ASN A 154 -6.96 17.13 15.39
N ILE A 155 -6.42 16.21 14.58
CA ILE A 155 -7.22 15.21 13.86
C ILE A 155 -8.06 14.37 14.84
N LYS A 156 -7.46 13.84 15.91
CA LYS A 156 -8.19 13.05 16.92
C LYS A 156 -9.33 13.85 17.57
N ARG A 157 -9.11 15.14 17.83
CA ARG A 157 -10.14 16.03 18.38
C ARG A 157 -11.26 16.28 17.37
N SER A 158 -10.91 16.51 16.11
CA SER A 158 -11.86 16.70 15.02
C SER A 158 -12.71 15.46 14.79
N GLU A 159 -12.11 14.27 14.75
CA GLU A 159 -12.81 12.99 14.63
C GLU A 159 -13.82 12.79 15.78
N LYS A 160 -13.45 13.14 17.02
CA LYS A 160 -14.36 13.08 18.17
C LYS A 160 -15.55 14.03 18.02
N LYS A 161 -15.31 15.28 17.58
CA LYS A 161 -16.38 16.27 17.34
C LYS A 161 -17.34 15.83 16.24
N ILE A 162 -16.80 15.35 15.11
CA ILE A 162 -17.60 14.83 13.99
C ILE A 162 -18.43 13.63 14.45
N SER A 163 -17.82 12.66 15.15
CA SER A 163 -18.53 11.46 15.64
C SER A 163 -19.64 11.80 16.63
N GLN A 164 -19.50 12.88 17.39
CA GLN A 164 -20.57 13.38 18.24
C GLN A 164 -21.67 14.03 17.40
N ARG A 165 -21.31 14.89 16.44
CA ARG A 165 -22.27 15.55 15.55
C ARG A 165 -23.12 14.56 14.76
N ILE A 166 -22.49 13.52 14.22
CA ILE A 166 -23.19 12.47 13.45
C ILE A 166 -24.26 11.77 14.30
N ARG A 167 -24.03 11.57 15.61
CA ARG A 167 -25.00 10.93 16.51
C ARG A 167 -26.13 11.86 16.94
N GLU A 168 -25.87 13.15 17.00
CA GLU A 168 -26.83 14.16 17.48
C GLU A 168 -27.60 14.85 16.35
N SER A 169 -27.07 14.83 15.13
CA SER A 169 -27.64 15.53 13.98
C SER A 169 -28.75 14.73 13.32
N LEU A 170 -29.92 15.36 13.18
CA LEU A 170 -31.07 14.82 12.45
C LEU A 170 -30.72 14.49 10.98
N PHE A 171 -29.84 15.29 10.36
CA PHE A 171 -29.40 15.07 8.97
C PHE A 171 -28.60 13.76 8.82
N CYS A 172 -27.90 13.33 9.88
CA CYS A 172 -27.07 12.14 9.85
C CYS A 172 -27.79 10.86 10.29
N LEU A 173 -28.93 10.97 10.98
CA LEU A 173 -29.70 9.84 11.51
C LEU A 173 -30.70 9.23 10.51
N CYS A 174 -31.11 9.99 9.48
CA CYS A 174 -31.89 9.45 8.37
C CYS A 174 -30.97 8.69 7.42
N SER A 175 -31.00 7.35 7.48
CA SER A 175 -30.38 6.41 6.54
C SER A 175 -31.45 5.65 5.79
#